data_AF-A0A382NEN2-F1
#
_entry.id   AF-A0A382NEN2-F1
#
_cell.length_a   1.000
_cell.length_b   1.000
_cell.length_c   1.000
_cell.angle_alpha   90.00
_cell.angle_beta   90.00
_cell.angle_gamma   90.00
#
_symmetry.space_group_name_H-M   'P 1'
#
loop_
_entity.id
_entity.type
_entity.pdbx_description
1 polymer ?
#
loop_
_entity_poly.entity_id
_entity_poly.type
_entity_poly.pdbx_seq_one_letter_code
_entity_poly.pdbx_strand_id
1 'polypeptide(L)'
;MAESKTISYPMDEESKTSAVTDDLISKKAKPTILEQLRQEVSKKVERPEIEIPVPERENVAVRFSPNISQNQLRAWRRNCGENSKDGFDPLKFACYVVGSSCTAIVIDNIVVTNDDGLEVTFASPEVLEMTGDTRPIPDGIRHFYGIDPHLEATALAILDHAGYGEEVEDISENPIRE
;
A
#
# COMPACT_ATOMS: atom_id res chain seq x y z
N MET A 1 -39.29 -3.27 49.07
CA MET A 1 -39.47 -4.61 48.46
C MET A 1 -40.57 -4.46 47.42
N ALA A 2 -40.22 -4.52 46.14
CA ALA A 2 -41.16 -4.43 45.03
C ALA A 2 -40.80 -5.55 44.04
N GLU A 3 -41.74 -6.46 43.84
CA GLU A 3 -41.59 -7.69 43.07
C GLU A 3 -41.69 -7.41 41.56
N SER A 4 -40.66 -7.78 40.80
CA SER A 4 -40.68 -7.83 39.35
C SER A 4 -41.28 -9.17 38.89
N LYS A 5 -42.50 -9.12 38.34
CA LYS A 5 -43.16 -10.28 37.74
C LYS A 5 -42.64 -10.51 36.32
N THR A 6 -42.00 -11.66 36.17
CA THR A 6 -41.61 -12.31 34.91
C THR A 6 -42.82 -12.63 34.05
N ILE A 7 -42.75 -12.32 32.75
CA ILE A 7 -43.65 -12.88 31.73
C ILE A 7 -42.78 -13.64 30.74
N SER A 8 -42.86 -14.97 30.81
CA SER A 8 -42.31 -15.91 29.84
C SER A 8 -43.38 -16.26 28.81
N TYR A 9 -43.06 -16.15 27.52
CA TYR A 9 -43.88 -16.73 26.45
C TYR A 9 -43.30 -18.07 25.99
N PRO A 10 -44.12 -19.12 25.84
CA PRO A 10 -43.71 -20.38 25.23
C PRO A 10 -43.81 -20.28 23.71
N MET A 11 -42.77 -20.75 23.01
CA MET A 11 -42.84 -21.04 21.57
C MET A 11 -42.36 -22.46 21.38
N ASP A 12 -43.32 -23.36 21.19
CA ASP A 12 -43.12 -24.73 20.75
C ASP A 12 -43.25 -24.82 19.22
N GLU A 13 -42.55 -25.82 18.70
CA GLU A 13 -42.77 -26.60 17.48
C GLU A 13 -42.14 -26.19 16.13
N GLU A 14 -41.26 -27.11 15.74
CA GLU A 14 -40.65 -27.41 14.45
C GLU A 14 -41.58 -27.31 13.23
N SER A 15 -41.02 -26.81 12.12
CA SER A 15 -41.46 -27.20 10.77
C SER A 15 -40.24 -27.35 9.85
N LYS A 16 -39.99 -28.59 9.44
CA LYS A 16 -38.99 -29.00 8.45
C LYS A 16 -39.49 -28.70 7.03
N THR A 17 -38.52 -28.69 6.11
CA THR A 17 -38.61 -28.72 4.62
C THR A 17 -38.72 -27.34 3.96
N SER A 18 -37.69 -26.90 3.23
CA SER A 18 -37.47 -27.39 1.87
C SER A 18 -36.03 -27.09 1.39
N ALA A 19 -35.22 -28.15 1.36
CA ALA A 19 -34.02 -28.23 0.55
C ALA A 19 -34.42 -28.55 -0.89
N VAL A 20 -34.69 -27.52 -1.70
CA VAL A 20 -34.72 -27.58 -3.18
C VAL A 20 -34.45 -26.14 -3.65
N THR A 21 -33.22 -25.76 -3.97
CA THR A 21 -32.78 -25.61 -5.37
C THR A 21 -31.31 -25.15 -5.37
N ASP A 22 -30.38 -26.07 -5.11
CA ASP A 22 -28.94 -25.82 -5.31
C ASP A 22 -28.39 -26.59 -6.54
N ASP A 23 -29.29 -27.03 -7.42
CA ASP A 23 -28.99 -27.97 -8.52
C ASP A 23 -29.23 -27.38 -9.93
N LEU A 24 -29.25 -26.05 -10.06
CA LEU A 24 -29.25 -25.37 -11.37
C LEU A 24 -27.93 -24.66 -11.71
N ILE A 25 -26.91 -24.79 -10.87
CA ILE A 25 -25.55 -24.27 -11.14
C ILE A 25 -24.76 -25.29 -12.00
N SER A 26 -25.36 -25.75 -13.10
CA SER A 26 -24.71 -26.65 -14.06
C SER A 26 -25.15 -26.34 -15.47
N LYS A 27 -24.65 -25.20 -15.97
CA LYS A 27 -24.38 -24.88 -17.38
C LYS A 27 -23.65 -23.54 -17.40
N LYS A 28 -22.32 -23.56 -17.18
CA LYS A 28 -21.46 -22.39 -17.42
C LYS A 28 -21.46 -22.09 -18.92
N ALA A 29 -22.44 -21.32 -19.37
CA ALA A 29 -22.31 -20.54 -20.59
C ALA A 29 -21.06 -19.65 -20.42
N LYS A 30 -20.29 -19.45 -21.50
CA LYS A 30 -19.17 -18.50 -21.48
C LYS A 30 -19.71 -17.16 -20.94
N PRO A 31 -19.05 -16.52 -19.95
CA PRO A 31 -19.55 -15.28 -19.37
C PRO A 31 -19.71 -14.25 -20.48
N THR A 32 -20.83 -13.54 -20.45
CA THR A 32 -21.09 -12.45 -21.39
C THR A 32 -20.00 -11.38 -21.25
N ILE A 33 -19.78 -10.56 -22.29
CA ILE A 33 -18.78 -9.48 -22.24
C ILE A 33 -19.02 -8.54 -21.04
N LEU A 34 -20.29 -8.26 -20.71
CA LEU A 34 -20.66 -7.46 -19.55
C LEU A 34 -20.31 -8.14 -18.21
N GLU A 35 -20.42 -9.47 -18.16
CA GLU A 35 -20.09 -10.24 -16.96
C GLU A 35 -18.57 -10.37 -16.78
N GLN A 36 -17.82 -10.48 -17.87
CA GLN A 36 -16.35 -10.39 -17.86
C GLN A 36 -15.91 -9.00 -17.39
N LEU A 37 -16.53 -7.93 -17.90
CA LEU A 37 -16.26 -6.56 -17.45
C LEU A 37 -16.58 -6.38 -15.96
N ARG A 38 -17.72 -6.91 -15.50
CA ARG A 38 -18.11 -6.85 -14.08
C ARG A 38 -17.08 -7.58 -13.20
N GLN A 39 -16.61 -8.75 -13.62
CA GLN A 39 -15.58 -9.50 -12.90
C GLN A 39 -14.28 -8.71 -12.84
N GLU A 40 -13.84 -8.11 -13.96
CA GLU A 40 -12.59 -7.37 -14.00
C GLU A 40 -12.64 -6.09 -13.15
N VAL A 41 -13.69 -5.29 -13.29
CA VAL A 41 -13.88 -4.05 -12.52
C VAL A 41 -14.06 -4.30 -11.03
N SER A 42 -14.49 -5.51 -10.63
CA SER A 42 -14.61 -5.89 -9.21
C SER A 42 -13.29 -6.21 -8.55
N LYS A 43 -12.23 -6.50 -9.31
CA LYS A 43 -10.91 -6.76 -8.76
C LYS A 43 -10.32 -5.47 -8.19
N LYS A 44 -9.58 -5.59 -7.10
CA LYS A 44 -8.80 -4.46 -6.58
C LYS A 44 -7.67 -4.17 -7.57
N VAL A 45 -7.63 -2.93 -8.06
CA VAL A 45 -6.56 -2.47 -8.94
C VAL A 45 -5.37 -2.11 -8.08
N GLU A 46 -4.25 -2.79 -8.29
CA GLU A 46 -2.99 -2.53 -7.62
C GLU A 46 -1.86 -2.50 -8.65
N ARG A 47 -0.90 -1.61 -8.42
CA ARG A 47 0.36 -1.54 -9.16
C ARG A 47 1.36 -2.54 -8.56
N PRO A 48 2.21 -3.17 -9.38
CA PRO A 48 3.25 -4.06 -8.88
C PRO A 48 4.27 -3.29 -8.03
N GLU A 49 4.90 -3.99 -7.10
CA GLU A 49 6.01 -3.44 -6.33
C GLU A 49 7.21 -3.16 -7.24
N ILE A 50 7.98 -2.14 -6.86
CA ILE A 50 9.18 -1.71 -7.56
C ILE A 50 10.39 -1.85 -6.64
N GLU A 51 11.56 -2.06 -7.21
CA GLU A 51 12.82 -2.12 -6.47
C GLU A 51 13.72 -1.00 -6.96
N ILE A 52 14.21 -0.17 -6.04
CA ILE A 52 15.07 0.98 -6.34
C ILE A 52 16.39 0.80 -5.60
N PRO A 53 17.54 0.81 -6.30
CA PRO A 53 18.85 0.74 -5.67
C PRO A 53 19.12 1.98 -4.84
N VAL A 54 19.79 1.81 -3.71
CA VAL A 54 20.17 2.93 -2.83
C VAL A 54 21.50 3.49 -3.33
N PRO A 55 21.55 4.77 -3.77
CA PRO A 55 22.79 5.32 -4.30
C PRO A 55 23.91 5.32 -3.25
N GLU A 56 25.15 5.09 -3.69
CA GLU A 56 26.35 5.01 -2.82
C GLU A 56 26.33 3.87 -1.78
N ARG A 57 25.39 2.93 -1.86
CA ARG A 57 25.40 1.68 -1.08
C ARG A 57 25.37 0.48 -2.02
N GLU A 58 26.53 -0.14 -2.22
CA GLU A 58 26.68 -1.30 -3.09
C GLU A 58 25.74 -2.44 -2.66
N ASN A 59 25.06 -3.02 -3.65
CA ASN A 59 24.15 -4.15 -3.51
C ASN A 59 22.95 -3.93 -2.57
N VAL A 60 22.70 -2.71 -2.09
CA VAL A 60 21.52 -2.39 -1.28
C VAL A 60 20.44 -1.79 -2.18
N ALA A 61 19.25 -2.35 -2.10
CA ALA A 61 18.04 -1.84 -2.74
C ALA A 61 16.88 -1.83 -1.76
N VAL A 62 15.82 -1.11 -2.10
CA VAL A 62 14.59 -1.07 -1.31
C VAL A 62 13.41 -1.34 -2.23
N ARG A 63 12.53 -2.22 -1.76
CA ARG A 63 11.27 -2.56 -2.41
C ARG A 63 10.17 -1.64 -1.90
N PHE A 64 9.38 -1.12 -2.83
CA PHE A 64 8.32 -0.17 -2.56
C PHE A 64 7.01 -0.59 -3.21
N SER A 65 5.90 -0.32 -2.53
CA SER A 65 4.57 -0.38 -3.10
C SER A 65 4.16 1.00 -3.64
N PRO A 66 4.01 1.19 -4.96
CA PRO A 66 3.60 2.47 -5.55
C PRO A 66 2.09 2.72 -5.45
N ASN A 67 1.36 1.96 -4.62
CA ASN A 67 -0.09 2.08 -4.42
C ASN A 67 -0.44 3.23 -3.46
N ILE A 68 -0.16 4.47 -3.88
CA ILE A 68 -0.33 5.67 -3.07
C ILE A 68 -1.65 6.37 -3.39
N SER A 69 -2.52 6.51 -2.40
CA SER A 69 -3.78 7.25 -2.53
C SER A 69 -3.60 8.76 -2.35
N GLN A 70 -4.52 9.53 -2.95
CA GLN A 70 -4.59 10.99 -2.77
C GLN A 70 -4.76 11.41 -1.30
N ASN A 71 -5.45 10.60 -0.50
CA ASN A 71 -5.64 10.87 0.93
C ASN A 71 -4.34 10.70 1.72
N GLN A 72 -3.52 9.71 1.37
CA GLN A 72 -2.19 9.53 1.96
C GLN A 72 -1.29 10.73 1.61
N LEU A 73 -1.23 11.13 0.34
CA LEU A 73 -0.45 12.30 -0.09
C LEU A 73 -0.84 13.58 0.66
N ARG A 74 -2.15 13.86 0.76
CA ARG A 74 -2.65 15.03 1.52
C ARG A 74 -2.27 14.96 3.00
N ALA A 75 -2.33 13.78 3.60
CA ALA A 75 -1.92 13.60 5.00
C ALA A 75 -0.42 13.84 5.18
N TRP A 76 0.42 13.30 4.30
CA TRP A 76 1.86 13.51 4.32
C TRP A 76 2.22 14.99 4.13
N ARG A 77 1.62 15.68 3.14
CA ARG A 77 1.87 17.11 2.94
C ARG A 77 1.48 17.97 4.15
N ARG A 78 0.33 17.67 4.77
CA ARG A 78 -0.09 18.32 6.02
C ARG A 78 0.93 18.11 7.15
N ASN A 79 1.42 16.88 7.30
CA ASN A 79 2.43 16.55 8.33
C ASN A 79 3.80 17.19 8.05
N CYS A 80 4.02 17.67 6.82
CA CYS A 80 5.20 18.41 6.39
C CYS A 80 4.98 19.93 6.39
N GLY A 81 3.88 20.42 6.95
CA GLY A 81 3.71 21.85 7.19
C GLY A 81 3.11 22.65 6.04
N GLU A 82 2.45 22.02 5.06
CA GLU A 82 1.77 22.71 3.93
C GLU A 82 0.82 23.84 4.38
N ASN A 83 0.24 23.74 5.59
CA ASN A 83 -0.62 24.77 6.19
C ASN A 83 -0.01 25.43 7.44
N SER A 84 1.29 25.23 7.66
CA SER A 84 2.02 25.75 8.82
C SER A 84 2.66 27.10 8.51
N LYS A 85 3.03 27.85 9.56
CA LYS A 85 3.76 29.12 9.41
C LYS A 85 5.20 28.91 8.93
N ASP A 86 5.77 27.76 9.22
CA ASP A 86 7.15 27.40 8.88
C ASP A 86 7.30 26.97 7.42
N GLY A 87 6.17 26.79 6.72
CA GLY A 87 6.11 26.37 5.33
C GLY A 87 6.17 24.86 5.16
N PHE A 88 6.21 24.43 3.90
CA PHE A 88 6.29 23.03 3.52
C PHE A 88 7.74 22.54 3.54
N ASP A 89 8.00 21.44 4.25
CA ASP A 89 9.28 20.76 4.32
C ASP A 89 9.37 19.64 3.25
N PRO A 90 10.05 19.86 2.13
CA PRO A 90 10.13 18.88 1.04
C PRO A 90 10.90 17.63 1.42
N LEU A 91 11.93 17.76 2.27
CA LEU A 91 12.77 16.64 2.67
C LEU A 91 12.03 15.71 3.63
N LYS A 92 11.29 16.27 4.58
CA LYS A 92 10.39 15.49 5.43
C LYS A 92 9.29 14.82 4.60
N PHE A 93 8.79 15.48 3.56
CA PHE A 93 7.83 14.86 2.65
C PHE A 93 8.43 13.68 1.88
N ALA A 94 9.67 13.80 1.39
CA ALA A 94 10.39 12.69 0.79
C ALA A 94 10.54 11.51 1.76
N CYS A 95 10.87 11.78 3.03
CA CYS A 95 10.89 10.75 4.08
C CYS A 95 9.54 10.05 4.25
N TYR A 96 8.42 10.78 4.18
CA TYR A 96 7.09 10.18 4.26
C TYR A 96 6.79 9.27 3.07
N VAL A 97 7.13 9.70 1.86
CA VAL A 97 6.92 8.90 0.64
C VAL A 97 7.71 7.60 0.73
N VAL A 98 9.02 7.69 0.95
CA VAL A 98 9.92 6.52 1.03
C VAL A 98 9.56 5.63 2.22
N GLY A 99 9.37 6.21 3.40
CA GLY A 99 9.10 5.46 4.61
C GLY A 99 7.76 4.73 4.59
N SER A 100 6.71 5.37 4.08
CA SER A 100 5.36 4.79 4.08
C SER A 100 5.11 3.80 2.94
N SER A 101 5.94 3.82 1.89
CA SER A 101 5.81 2.92 0.75
C SER A 101 6.77 1.72 0.79
N CYS A 102 7.76 1.74 1.69
CA CYS A 102 8.72 0.65 1.86
C CYS A 102 8.01 -0.65 2.27
N THR A 103 8.21 -1.72 1.49
CA THR A 103 7.74 -3.07 1.80
C THR A 103 8.89 -3.94 2.33
N ALA A 104 10.09 -3.81 1.77
CA ALA A 104 11.26 -4.57 2.21
C ALA A 104 12.59 -3.89 1.85
N ILE A 105 13.62 -4.12 2.66
CA ILE A 105 15.02 -3.85 2.30
C ILE A 105 15.61 -5.11 1.66
N VAL A 106 16.39 -4.91 0.61
CA VAL A 106 17.00 -5.97 -0.20
C VAL A 106 18.52 -5.77 -0.20
N ILE A 107 19.28 -6.86 -0.03
CA ILE A 107 20.73 -6.86 -0.16
C ILE A 107 21.15 -8.06 -1.02
N ASP A 108 22.04 -7.85 -2.01
CA ASP A 108 22.48 -8.90 -2.93
C ASP A 108 21.31 -9.65 -3.62
N ASN A 109 20.22 -8.93 -3.94
CA ASN A 109 18.95 -9.48 -4.47
C ASN A 109 18.20 -10.44 -3.51
N ILE A 110 18.53 -10.40 -2.22
CA ILE A 110 17.88 -11.19 -1.17
C ILE A 110 17.08 -10.25 -0.26
N VAL A 111 15.83 -10.59 0.00
CA VAL A 111 14.99 -9.88 0.97
C VAL A 111 15.57 -10.07 2.35
N VAL A 112 15.85 -8.97 3.04
CA VAL A 112 16.30 -9.00 4.42
C VAL A 112 15.10 -9.31 5.31
N THR A 113 15.19 -10.38 6.08
CA THR A 113 14.18 -10.76 7.07
C THR A 113 14.79 -10.74 8.47
N ASN A 114 13.97 -10.40 9.48
CA ASN A 114 14.38 -10.49 10.87
C ASN A 114 14.30 -11.95 11.41
N ASP A 115 14.61 -12.13 12.69
CA ASP A 115 14.59 -13.45 13.36
C ASP A 115 13.20 -14.12 13.35
N ASP A 116 12.14 -13.33 13.26
CA ASP A 116 10.74 -13.81 13.16
C ASP A 116 10.33 -14.16 11.72
N GLY A 117 11.22 -13.96 10.73
CA GLY A 117 10.95 -14.16 9.31
C GLY A 117 10.12 -13.05 8.67
N LEU A 118 9.99 -11.89 9.31
CA LEU A 118 9.31 -10.72 8.76
C LEU A 118 10.27 -9.90 7.90
N GLU A 119 9.77 -9.38 6.78
CA GLU A 119 10.55 -8.49 5.91
C GLU A 119 10.93 -7.21 6.66
N VAL A 120 12.20 -6.83 6.55
CA VAL A 120 12.76 -5.67 7.25
C VAL A 120 12.42 -4.39 6.48
N THR A 121 11.97 -3.37 7.21
CA THR A 121 11.64 -2.03 6.68
C THR A 121 12.37 -0.96 7.48
N PHE A 122 12.24 0.32 7.11
CA PHE A 122 12.80 1.41 7.90
C PHE A 122 12.28 1.49 9.34
N ALA A 123 11.10 0.95 9.62
CA ALA A 123 10.53 0.92 10.96
C ALA A 123 10.99 -0.28 11.81
N SER A 124 11.73 -1.21 11.21
CA SER A 124 12.25 -2.39 11.90
C SER A 124 13.32 -1.99 12.93
N PRO A 125 13.30 -2.56 14.15
CA PRO A 125 14.25 -2.20 15.22
C PRO A 125 15.72 -2.30 14.80
N GLU A 126 16.07 -3.29 14.01
CA GLU A 126 17.42 -3.56 13.52
C GLU A 126 17.93 -2.41 12.63
N VAL A 127 17.05 -1.84 11.80
CA VAL A 127 17.38 -0.70 10.94
C VAL A 127 17.57 0.55 11.77
N LEU A 128 16.67 0.79 12.72
CA LEU A 128 16.77 1.94 13.63
C LEU A 128 18.05 1.87 14.49
N GLU A 129 18.45 0.69 14.94
CA GLU A 129 19.71 0.48 15.63
C GLU A 129 20.92 0.78 14.73
N MET A 130 20.91 0.27 13.49
CA MET A 130 21.97 0.52 12.51
C MET A 130 22.12 2.00 12.13
N THR A 131 21.01 2.75 12.07
CA THR A 131 21.05 4.20 11.77
C THR A 131 21.26 5.06 13.01
N GLY A 132 21.13 4.50 14.22
CA GLY A 132 21.26 5.23 15.48
C GLY A 132 20.02 6.07 15.83
N ASP A 133 18.85 5.69 15.33
CA ASP A 133 17.61 6.46 15.45
C ASP A 133 16.56 5.77 16.31
N THR A 134 15.56 6.55 16.75
CA THR A 134 14.42 6.03 17.52
C THR A 134 13.13 6.00 16.70
N ARG A 135 13.12 6.66 15.54
CA ARG A 135 11.96 6.75 14.65
C ARG A 135 12.42 6.74 13.19
N PRO A 136 11.68 6.08 12.29
CA PRO A 136 12.05 6.00 10.88
C PRO A 136 11.95 7.36 10.19
N ILE A 137 10.85 8.09 10.41
CA ILE A 137 10.58 9.38 9.76
C ILE A 137 10.82 10.51 10.78
N PRO A 138 11.63 11.54 10.44
CA PRO A 138 12.46 11.65 9.24
C PRO A 138 13.86 11.03 9.40
N ASP A 139 14.37 10.96 10.64
CA ASP A 139 15.82 10.82 10.89
C ASP A 139 16.38 9.46 10.45
N GLY A 140 15.71 8.35 10.78
CA GLY A 140 16.13 7.00 10.36
C GLY A 140 16.34 6.86 8.85
N ILE A 141 15.40 7.36 8.06
CA ILE A 141 15.48 7.30 6.60
C ILE A 141 16.58 8.22 6.07
N ARG A 142 16.74 9.42 6.65
CA ARG A 142 17.80 10.35 6.25
C ARG A 142 19.18 9.78 6.53
N HIS A 143 19.40 9.20 7.71
CA HIS A 143 20.67 8.54 8.04
C HIS A 143 20.90 7.27 7.21
N PHE A 144 19.84 6.54 6.86
CA PHE A 144 19.94 5.41 5.94
C PHE A 144 20.44 5.84 4.55
N TYR A 145 19.87 6.88 3.95
CA TYR A 145 20.33 7.38 2.64
C TYR A 145 21.64 8.16 2.72
N GLY A 146 21.91 8.82 3.85
CA GLY A 146 23.12 9.62 4.13
C GLY A 146 23.21 10.95 3.36
N ILE A 147 22.58 11.04 2.18
CA ILE A 147 22.62 12.19 1.28
C ILE A 147 21.18 12.55 0.90
N ASP A 148 20.72 13.73 1.33
CA ASP A 148 19.34 14.20 1.14
C ASP A 148 18.88 14.17 -0.34
N PRO A 149 19.68 14.60 -1.34
CA PRO A 149 19.32 14.46 -2.76
C PRO A 149 19.04 13.02 -3.24
N HIS A 150 19.69 12.00 -2.67
CA HIS A 150 19.42 10.61 -3.05
C HIS A 150 18.03 10.19 -2.57
N LEU A 151 17.69 10.59 -1.34
CA LEU A 151 16.38 10.36 -0.77
C LEU A 151 15.27 11.05 -1.58
N GLU A 152 15.49 12.31 -1.97
CA GLU A 152 14.52 13.07 -2.79
C GLU A 152 14.33 12.42 -4.17
N ALA A 153 15.42 11.99 -4.82
CA ALA A 153 15.35 11.29 -6.10
C ALA A 153 14.56 9.98 -6.00
N THR A 154 14.78 9.20 -4.94
CA THR A 154 13.99 7.98 -4.70
C THR A 154 12.51 8.29 -4.48
N ALA A 155 12.19 9.33 -3.69
CA ALA A 155 10.81 9.73 -3.47
C ALA A 155 10.10 10.13 -4.78
N LEU A 156 10.79 10.86 -5.67
CA LEU A 156 10.28 11.20 -6.99
C LEU A 156 10.03 9.95 -7.85
N ALA A 157 10.99 9.02 -7.91
CA ALA A 157 10.82 7.79 -8.66
C ALA A 157 9.60 6.97 -8.18
N ILE A 158 9.37 6.89 -6.87
CA ILE A 158 8.17 6.23 -6.31
C ILE A 158 6.89 6.94 -6.75
N LEU A 159 6.88 8.27 -6.75
CA LEU A 159 5.72 9.06 -7.17
C LEU A 159 5.43 8.91 -8.67
N ASP A 160 6.47 8.85 -9.50
CA ASP A 160 6.35 8.60 -10.93
C ASP A 160 5.71 7.22 -11.18
N HIS A 161 6.21 6.18 -10.51
CA HIS A 161 5.62 4.83 -10.56
C HIS A 161 4.20 4.76 -10.00
N ALA A 162 3.84 5.65 -9.06
CA ALA A 162 2.49 5.79 -8.54
C ALA A 162 1.54 6.57 -9.48
N GLY A 163 2.07 7.16 -10.57
CA GLY A 163 1.30 7.95 -11.54
C GLY A 163 1.08 9.41 -11.12
N TYR A 164 1.94 9.94 -10.26
CA TYR A 164 1.97 11.36 -9.88
C TYR A 164 3.10 12.15 -10.56
N GLY A 165 3.88 11.49 -11.43
CA GLY A 165 4.88 12.12 -12.28
C GLY A 165 4.27 12.87 -13.47
N GLU A 166 5.09 13.67 -14.16
CA GLU A 166 4.71 14.24 -15.46
C GLU A 166 4.80 13.15 -16.53
N GLU A 167 3.68 12.81 -17.15
CA GLU A 167 3.68 12.00 -18.37
C GLU A 167 4.13 12.87 -19.54
N VAL A 168 5.27 12.56 -20.16
CA VAL A 168 5.60 13.08 -21.50
C VAL A 168 4.82 12.21 -22.49
N GLU A 169 3.65 12.69 -22.94
CA GLU A 169 2.82 11.99 -23.91
C GLU A 169 3.56 11.79 -25.25
N ASP A 170 4.02 10.57 -25.54
CA ASP A 170 4.17 10.10 -26.92
C ASP A 170 2.83 9.46 -27.34
N ILE A 171 1.94 10.28 -27.90
CA ILE A 171 0.68 9.82 -28.51
C ILE A 171 1.01 9.02 -29.78
N SER A 172 1.34 7.74 -29.63
CA SER A 172 1.34 6.80 -30.74
C SER A 172 0.03 6.01 -30.77
N GLU A 173 -0.85 6.49 -31.63
CA GLU A 173 -1.93 5.81 -32.36
C GLU A 173 -2.70 4.67 -31.66
N ASN A 174 -3.97 4.94 -31.37
CA ASN A 174 -5.00 3.92 -31.13
C ASN A 174 -5.34 3.19 -32.45
N PRO A 175 -5.08 1.87 -32.62
CA PRO A 175 -5.68 1.12 -33.70
C PRO A 175 -6.99 0.52 -33.19
N ILE A 176 -8.07 1.32 -33.18
CA ILE A 176 -9.41 0.74 -33.14
C ILE A 176 -9.58 0.05 -34.50
N ARG A 177 -9.38 -1.26 -34.54
CA ARG A 177 -9.65 -2.08 -35.72
C ARG A 177 -11.17 -2.21 -35.86
N GLU A 178 -11.69 -1.71 -36.99
CA GLU A 178 -13.06 -1.96 -37.48
C GLU A 178 -13.33 -3.46 -37.70
#